data_AF-A0A370KXD1-F1
#
_entry.id   AF-A0A370KXD1-F1
#
_cell.length_a   1.000
_cell.length_b   1.000
_cell.length_c   1.000
_cell.angle_alpha   90.00
_cell.angle_beta   90.00
_cell.angle_gamma   90.00
#
_symmetry.space_group_name_H-M   'P 1'
#
loop_
_entity.id
_entity.type
_entity.pdbx_description
1 polymer ?
#
loop_
_entity_poly.entity_id
_entity_poly.type
_entity_poly.pdbx_seq_one_letter_code
_entity_poly.pdbx_strand_id
1 'polypeptide(L)' 'HDAFVFATGFGRDTITDFKTTGSSSDVLEFASEIFVDLDAAFGAAHQEGADTVFSIDADTSLTLRNVDLASLHADDFRFV' A
#
# COMPACT_ATOMS: atom_id res chain seq x y z
N HIS A 1 -6.22 -13.09 -2.37
CA HIS A 1 -5.36 -13.20 -1.18
C HIS A 1 -3.97 -13.46 -1.68
N ASP A 2 -3.43 -12.38 -2.18
CA ASP A 2 -2.05 -12.24 -2.59
C ASP A 2 -1.36 -11.33 -1.58
N ALA A 3 -0.06 -11.53 -1.40
CA ALA A 3 0.76 -10.65 -0.59
C ALA A 3 1.70 -9.90 -1.53
N PHE A 4 1.56 -8.57 -1.56
CA PHE A 4 2.44 -7.70 -2.31
C PHE A 4 3.56 -7.23 -1.37
N VAL A 5 4.76 -7.74 -1.61
CA VAL A 5 5.91 -7.50 -0.74
C VAL A 5 6.78 -6.38 -1.32
N PHE A 6 7.00 -5.34 -0.54
CA PHE A 6 7.80 -4.18 -0.89
C PHE A 6 9.03 -4.10 0.00
N ALA A 7 10.21 -4.05 -0.64
CA ALA A 7 11.50 -3.81 0.00
C ALA A 7 12.12 -2.53 -0.55
N THR A 8 13.15 -2.01 0.12
CA THR A 8 13.80 -0.75 -0.26
C THR A 8 14.21 -0.73 -1.73
N GLY A 9 13.89 0.36 -2.43
CA GLY A 9 14.28 0.56 -3.82
C GLY A 9 13.39 -0.12 -4.87
N PHE A 10 12.14 -0.47 -4.52
CA PHE A 10 11.17 -0.99 -5.50
C PHE A 10 10.80 0.03 -6.60
N GLY A 11 11.02 1.32 -6.35
CA GLY A 11 10.73 2.38 -7.33
C GLY A 11 9.24 2.66 -7.42
N ARG A 12 8.69 2.72 -8.64
CA ARG A 12 7.31 3.19 -8.88
C ARG A 12 6.44 2.04 -9.38
N ASP A 13 5.65 1.48 -8.48
CA ASP A 13 4.80 0.34 -8.76
C ASP A 13 3.31 0.73 -8.80
N THR A 14 2.52 -0.02 -9.57
CA THR A 14 1.07 0.16 -9.66
C THR A 14 0.39 -1.20 -9.55
N ILE A 15 -0.48 -1.36 -8.55
CA ILE A 15 -1.35 -2.52 -8.39
C ILE A 15 -2.73 -2.18 -8.94
N THR A 16 -3.29 -3.04 -9.80
CA THR A 16 -4.56 -2.78 -10.49
C THR A 16 -5.76 -3.58 -9.98
N ASP A 17 -5.52 -4.57 -9.14
CA ASP A 17 -6.50 -5.57 -8.73
C ASP A 17 -6.49 -5.85 -7.22
N PHE A 18 -5.99 -4.90 -6.42
CA PHE A 18 -5.93 -4.99 -4.97
C PHE A 18 -7.35 -5.07 -4.36
N LYS A 19 -7.60 -6.13 -3.60
CA LYS A 19 -8.90 -6.35 -2.93
C LYS A 19 -8.78 -6.10 -1.43
N THR A 20 -9.48 -5.08 -0.95
CA THR A 20 -9.56 -4.74 0.49
C THR A 20 -10.64 -5.52 1.25
N THR A 21 -11.49 -6.30 0.56
CA THR A 21 -12.64 -6.95 1.19
C THR A 21 -12.90 -8.36 0.67
N GLY A 22 -13.55 -9.17 1.53
CA GLY A 22 -13.95 -10.54 1.23
C GLY A 22 -12.91 -11.59 1.60
N SER A 23 -13.23 -12.86 1.38
CA SER A 23 -12.38 -14.02 1.73
C SER A 23 -11.06 -14.09 0.94
N SER A 24 -10.88 -13.20 -0.02
CA SER A 24 -9.69 -13.10 -0.85
C SER A 24 -9.02 -11.73 -0.71
N SER A 25 -9.16 -11.05 0.43
CA SER A 25 -8.47 -9.78 0.67
C SER A 25 -6.98 -9.96 0.47
N ASP A 26 -6.34 -8.93 -0.08
CA ASP A 26 -4.91 -8.91 -0.35
C ASP A 26 -4.20 -8.11 0.73
N VAL A 27 -2.90 -8.34 0.89
CA VAL A 27 -2.09 -7.71 1.93
C VAL A 27 -0.91 -7.00 1.31
N LEU A 28 -0.67 -5.77 1.75
CA LEU A 28 0.56 -5.02 1.48
C LEU A 28 1.55 -5.33 2.59
N GLU A 29 2.65 -5.98 2.25
CA GLU A 29 3.75 -6.26 3.17
C GLU A 29 4.89 -5.28 2.90
N PHE A 30 5.14 -4.40 3.85
CA PHE A 30 6.24 -3.43 3.79
C PHE A 30 7.37 -3.86 4.70
N ALA A 31 8.61 -3.81 4.19
CA ALA A 31 9.77 -3.88 5.05
C ALA A 31 9.76 -2.70 6.04
N SER A 32 10.18 -2.94 7.28
CA SER A 32 10.32 -1.94 8.34
C SER A 32 11.25 -0.76 7.99
N GLU A 33 12.10 -0.94 6.97
CA GLU A 33 12.94 0.11 6.38
C GLU A 33 12.15 1.13 5.54
N ILE A 34 10.96 0.76 5.04
CA ILE A 34 10.05 1.64 4.30
C ILE A 34 9.07 2.31 5.26
N PHE A 35 8.30 1.50 5.99
CA PHE A 35 7.31 1.95 6.97
C PHE A 35 7.49 1.18 8.27
N VAL A 36 7.63 1.92 9.37
CA VAL A 36 7.79 1.33 10.72
C VAL A 36 6.47 0.74 11.21
N ASP A 37 5.35 1.35 10.84
CA ASP A 37 4.01 0.96 11.25
C ASP A 37 2.92 1.51 10.30
N LEU A 38 1.67 1.24 10.67
CA LEU A 38 0.49 1.68 9.95
C LEU A 38 0.32 3.20 9.94
N ASP A 39 0.67 3.90 11.02
CA ASP A 39 0.58 5.36 11.08
C ASP A 39 1.56 6.00 10.08
N ALA A 40 2.77 5.45 9.94
CA ALA A 40 3.73 5.87 8.93
C ALA A 40 3.21 5.61 7.49
N ALA A 41 2.62 4.44 7.25
CA ALA A 41 2.05 4.09 5.95
C ALA A 41 0.89 5.03 5.56
N PHE A 42 -0.07 5.27 6.47
CA PHE A 42 -1.18 6.20 6.22
C PHE A 42 -0.72 7.66 6.13
N GLY A 43 0.33 8.04 6.86
CA GLY A 43 0.93 9.38 6.75
C GLY A 43 1.58 9.66 5.38
N ALA A 44 2.02 8.61 4.69
CA ALA A 44 2.56 8.68 3.33
C ALA A 44 1.52 8.42 2.23
N ALA A 45 0.30 8.00 2.61
CA ALA A 45 -0.78 7.68 1.69
C ALA A 45 -1.66 8.90 1.41
N HIS A 46 -2.04 9.07 0.16
CA HIS A 46 -3.00 10.09 -0.25
C HIS A 46 -3.90 9.60 -1.38
N GLN A 47 -5.11 10.15 -1.45
CA GLN A 47 -6.05 9.83 -2.51
C GLN A 47 -5.76 10.69 -3.76
N GLU A 48 -5.59 10.05 -4.92
CA GLU A 48 -5.52 10.68 -6.24
C GLU A 48 -6.68 10.21 -7.12
N GLY A 49 -7.77 10.99 -7.13
CA GLY A 49 -8.98 10.59 -7.84
C GLY A 49 -9.56 9.30 -7.26
N ALA A 50 -9.60 8.23 -8.05
CA ALA A 50 -10.07 6.92 -7.62
C ALA A 50 -8.96 6.03 -7.03
N ASP A 51 -7.72 6.51 -6.98
CA ASP A 51 -6.54 5.72 -6.64
C ASP A 51 -5.98 6.13 -5.29
N THR A 52 -5.42 5.18 -4.56
CA THR A 52 -4.60 5.46 -3.38
C THR A 52 -3.13 5.44 -3.78
N VAL A 53 -2.38 6.48 -3.44
CA VAL A 53 -0.95 6.58 -3.72
C VAL A 53 -0.18 6.69 -2.42
N PHE A 54 0.78 5.79 -2.21
CA PHE A 54 1.77 5.87 -1.14
C PHE A 54 3.03 6.51 -1.71
N SER A 55 3.41 7.68 -1.19
CA SER A 55 4.61 8.41 -1.58
C SER A 55 5.71 8.20 -0.54
N ILE A 56 6.67 7.34 -0.84
CA ILE A 56 7.77 7.00 0.08
C ILE A 56 8.89 8.04 -0.04
N ASP A 57 9.34 8.30 -1.27
CA ASP A 57 10.36 9.30 -1.60
C ASP A 57 10.19 9.83 -3.04
N ALA A 58 11.18 10.54 -3.57
CA ALA A 58 11.12 11.14 -4.91
C ALA A 58 11.10 10.11 -6.06
N ASP A 59 11.68 8.93 -5.83
CA ASP A 59 11.85 7.87 -6.82
C ASP A 59 10.97 6.64 -6.50
N THR A 60 10.41 6.57 -5.30
CA THR A 60 9.66 5.42 -4.78
C THR A 60 8.21 5.77 -4.47
N SER A 61 7.27 5.11 -5.15
CA SER A 61 5.84 5.31 -4.95
C SER A 61 5.04 4.05 -5.27
N LEU A 62 4.00 3.77 -4.49
CA LEU A 62 3.05 2.70 -4.78
C LEU A 62 1.67 3.27 -5.10
N THR A 63 1.11 2.95 -6.26
CA THR A 63 -0.26 3.31 -6.63
C THR A 63 -1.17 2.08 -6.56
N LEU A 64 -2.24 2.16 -5.78
CA LEU A 64 -3.37 1.24 -5.80
C LEU A 64 -4.48 1.83 -6.66
N ARG A 65 -4.68 1.27 -7.85
CA ARG A 65 -5.67 1.73 -8.81
C ARG A 65 -7.08 1.34 -8.35
N ASN A 66 -8.03 2.29 -8.42
CA ASN A 66 -9.43 2.10 -8.03
C ASN A 66 -9.61 1.62 -6.58
N VAL A 67 -8.70 2.00 -5.68
CA VAL A 67 -8.79 1.73 -4.25
C VAL A 67 -8.99 3.05 -3.52
N ASP A 68 -10.05 3.11 -2.71
CA ASP A 68 -10.30 4.24 -1.81
C ASP A 68 -9.45 4.09 -0.56
N LEU A 69 -8.70 5.14 -0.20
CA LEU A 69 -7.86 5.18 1.00
C LEU A 69 -8.68 4.91 2.26
N ALA A 70 -9.94 5.34 2.31
CA ALA A 70 -10.84 5.07 3.44
C ALA A 70 -11.31 3.61 3.50
N SER A 71 -11.09 2.82 2.45
CA SER A 71 -11.41 1.39 2.41
C SER A 71 -10.25 0.49 2.87
N LEU A 72 -9.07 1.08 3.12
CA LEU A 72 -7.92 0.37 3.66
C LEU A 72 -8.01 0.29 5.18
N HIS A 73 -7.74 -0.90 5.72
CA HIS A 73 -7.81 -1.20 7.14
C HIS A 73 -6.52 -1.83 7.63
N ALA A 74 -6.35 -1.94 8.94
CA ALA A 74 -5.14 -2.52 9.52
C ALA A 74 -4.84 -3.95 9.06
N ASP A 75 -5.87 -4.73 8.74
CA ASP A 75 -5.72 -6.10 8.26
C ASP A 75 -5.15 -6.19 6.82
N ASP A 76 -5.19 -5.09 6.07
CA ASP A 76 -4.62 -5.00 4.71
C ASP A 76 -3.10 -4.75 4.72
N PHE A 77 -2.49 -4.52 5.89
CA PHE A 77 -1.07 -4.19 6.03
C PHE A 77 -0.30 -5.19 6.91
N ARG A 78 0.93 -5.47 6.51
CA ARG A 78 1.91 -6.23 7.30
C ARG A 78 3.25 -5.50 7.28
N PHE A 79 3.93 -5.46 8.42
CA PHE A 79 5.26 -4.85 8.56
C PHE A 79 6.24 -5.93 9.05
N VAL A 80 7.38 -6.08 8.37
CA VAL A 80 8.38 -7.15 8.62
C VAL A 80 9.81 -6.64 8.79
#